data_AF-A0A2N0DDX2-F1
#
_entry.id   AF-A0A2N0DDX2-F1
#
_cell.length_a   1.000
_cell.length_b   1.000
_cell.length_c   1.000
_cell.angle_alpha   90.00
_cell.angle_beta   90.00
_cell.angle_gamma   90.00
#
_symmetry.space_group_name_H-M   'P 1'
#
loop_
_entity.id
_entity.type
_entity.pdbx_description
1 polymer ?
#
loop_
_entity_poly.entity_id
_entity_poly.type
_entity_poly.pdbx_seq_one_letter_code
_entity_poly.pdbx_strand_id
1 'polypeptide(L)'
;MFMEGLLRETQKLANIFTAMEALRLADEHGNPRGWASPFGLLQITRCCAIISDLAFSIAKAGYRECDKATLDEIASETRKVLYSVNAQVGA
;
A
#
# COMPACT_ATOMS: atom_id res chain seq x y z
N MET A 1 -7.26 -5.61 16.19
CA MET A 1 -7.13 -6.95 15.55
C MET A 1 -6.23 -6.81 14.34
N PHE A 2 -5.44 -7.84 13.97
CA PHE A 2 -4.49 -7.71 12.86
C PHE A 2 -5.21 -7.49 11.52
N MET A 3 -6.35 -8.14 11.31
CA MET A 3 -7.15 -8.00 10.09
C MET A 3 -7.74 -6.59 9.93
N GLU A 4 -8.17 -5.97 11.04
CA GLU A 4 -8.65 -4.58 11.01
C GLU A 4 -7.53 -3.62 10.61
N GLY A 5 -6.31 -3.85 11.11
CA GLY A 5 -5.12 -3.13 10.66
C GLY A 5 -4.86 -3.36 9.17
N LEU A 6 -4.98 -4.61 8.72
CA LEU A 6 -4.71 -4.99 7.33
C LEU A 6 -5.68 -4.29 6.39
N LEU A 7 -6.98 -4.34 6.68
CA LEU A 7 -8.02 -3.64 5.92
C LEU A 7 -7.77 -2.13 5.88
N ARG A 8 -7.41 -1.55 7.03
CA ARG A 8 -7.14 -0.12 7.13
C ARG A 8 -5.96 0.32 6.27
N GLU A 9 -4.85 -0.42 6.29
CA GLU A 9 -3.68 -0.08 5.47
C GLU A 9 -3.91 -0.38 3.99
N THR A 10 -4.60 -1.47 3.64
CA THR A 10 -5.01 -1.74 2.26
C THR A 10 -5.93 -0.65 1.73
N GLN A 11 -6.87 -0.15 2.54
CA GLN A 11 -7.73 0.95 2.15
C GLN A 11 -6.96 2.26 2.00
N LYS A 12 -5.98 2.54 2.87
CA LYS A 12 -5.08 3.71 2.70
C LYS A 12 -4.30 3.61 1.40
N LEU A 13 -3.73 2.44 1.11
CA LEU A 13 -3.02 2.19 -0.13
C LEU A 13 -3.93 2.40 -1.35
N ALA A 14 -5.12 1.80 -1.33
CA ALA A 14 -6.12 1.99 -2.38
C ALA A 14 -6.50 3.47 -2.54
N ASN A 15 -6.69 4.21 -1.45
CA ASN A 15 -7.02 5.64 -1.48
C ASN A 15 -5.92 6.50 -2.11
N ILE A 16 -4.65 6.12 -1.91
CA ILE A 16 -3.51 6.76 -2.60
C ILE A 16 -3.63 6.55 -4.11
N PHE A 17 -4.16 5.42 -4.59
CA PHE A 17 -4.29 5.17 -6.04
C PHE A 17 -5.61 5.62 -6.68
N THR A 18 -6.72 5.71 -5.94
CA THR A 18 -8.06 5.59 -6.56
C THR A 18 -8.82 6.89 -6.85
N ALA A 19 -9.14 7.77 -5.88
CA ALA A 19 -10.25 8.72 -6.13
C ALA A 19 -9.90 10.22 -6.12
N MET A 20 -8.86 10.64 -5.39
CA MET A 20 -8.41 12.04 -5.35
C MET A 20 -7.03 12.23 -5.95
N GLU A 21 -6.26 11.15 -6.11
CA GLU A 21 -4.93 11.17 -6.74
C GLU A 21 -4.97 11.63 -8.20
N ALA A 22 -6.13 11.51 -8.84
CA ALA A 22 -6.41 11.92 -10.20
C ALA A 22 -6.90 13.39 -10.35
N LEU A 23 -7.28 14.07 -9.26
CA LEU A 23 -7.74 15.48 -9.28
C LEU A 23 -6.78 16.45 -8.56
N ARG A 24 -5.80 15.91 -7.83
CA ARG A 24 -4.94 16.57 -6.84
C ARG A 24 -3.44 16.38 -7.14
N LEU A 25 -3.08 16.04 -8.37
CA LEU A 25 -1.72 16.15 -8.93
C LEU A 25 -1.42 17.59 -9.40
N ALA A 26 -2.20 18.56 -8.94
CA ALA A 26 -1.90 19.98 -9.12
C ALA A 26 -1.76 20.59 -7.72
N ASP A 27 -0.60 21.16 -7.40
CA ASP A 27 -0.53 22.25 -6.43
C ASP A 27 -1.18 23.51 -7.03
N GLU A 28 -1.16 24.65 -6.32
CA GLU A 28 -1.71 25.93 -6.82
C GLU A 28 -1.03 26.43 -8.13
N HIS A 29 0.04 25.76 -8.60
CA HIS A 29 0.78 25.99 -9.84
C HIS A 29 0.72 24.80 -10.84
N GLY A 30 0.03 23.70 -10.51
CA GLY A 30 -0.08 22.52 -11.37
C GLY A 30 0.91 21.37 -11.12
N ASN A 31 1.69 21.36 -10.03
CA ASN A 31 2.67 20.28 -9.80
C ASN A 31 2.07 19.00 -9.17
N PRO A 32 2.51 17.80 -9.63
CA PRO A 32 2.04 16.52 -9.14
C PRO A 32 2.37 16.23 -7.67
N ARG A 33 1.35 16.35 -6.79
CA ARG A 33 1.35 15.84 -5.39
C ARG A 33 0.75 14.44 -5.23
N GLY A 34 0.64 13.71 -6.32
CA GLY A 34 0.11 12.36 -6.29
C GLY A 34 1.21 11.34 -6.07
N TRP A 35 0.88 10.10 -6.42
CA TRP A 35 1.56 8.92 -5.95
C TRP A 35 3.02 8.84 -6.40
N ALA A 36 3.36 9.51 -7.50
CA ALA A 36 4.72 9.60 -8.06
C ALA A 36 5.60 10.70 -7.42
N SER A 37 5.05 11.57 -6.56
CA SER A 37 5.87 12.53 -5.80
C SER A 37 6.74 11.79 -4.76
N PRO A 38 7.92 12.33 -4.35
CA PRO A 38 8.76 11.67 -3.34
C PRO A 38 8.01 11.33 -2.05
N PHE A 39 7.09 12.20 -1.63
CA PHE A 39 6.23 11.95 -0.47
C PHE A 39 5.20 10.84 -0.74
N GLY A 40 4.56 10.84 -1.92
CA GLY A 40 3.62 9.78 -2.34
C GLY A 40 4.29 8.40 -2.37
N LEU A 41 5.48 8.32 -2.96
CA LEU A 41 6.28 7.09 -3.02
C LEU A 41 6.67 6.60 -1.62
N LEU A 42 7.03 7.52 -0.71
CA LEU A 42 7.30 7.20 0.70
C LEU A 42 6.05 6.64 1.40
N GLN A 43 4.88 7.25 1.21
CA GLN A 43 3.63 6.79 1.82
C GLN A 43 3.22 5.41 1.30
N ILE A 44 3.37 5.15 -0.01
CA ILE A 44 3.11 3.83 -0.59
C ILE A 44 4.05 2.81 0.01
N THR A 45 5.36 3.11 0.03
CA THR A 45 6.38 2.23 0.61
C THR A 45 6.05 1.86 2.06
N ARG A 46 5.64 2.86 2.85
CA ARG A 46 5.22 2.66 4.24
C ARG A 46 3.98 1.77 4.36
N CYS A 47 2.94 2.03 3.57
CA CYS A 47 1.73 1.21 3.59
C CYS A 47 2.06 -0.25 3.23
N CYS A 48 2.87 -0.47 2.18
CA CYS A 48 3.31 -1.79 1.77
C CYS A 48 4.10 -2.53 2.86
N ALA A 49 4.97 -1.82 3.59
CA ALA A 49 5.70 -2.41 4.72
C ALA A 49 4.75 -2.85 5.84
N ILE A 50 3.81 -1.99 6.25
CA ILE A 50 2.87 -2.32 7.33
C ILE A 50 1.94 -3.46 6.92
N ILE A 51 1.44 -3.49 5.68
CA ILE A 51 0.64 -4.60 5.15
C ILE A 51 1.42 -5.91 5.23
N SER A 52 2.71 -5.89 4.88
CA SER A 52 3.57 -7.08 4.95
C SER A 52 3.77 -7.56 6.39
N ASP A 53 3.99 -6.65 7.34
CA ASP A 53 4.14 -6.98 8.77
C ASP A 53 2.85 -7.55 9.38
N LEU A 54 1.70 -6.99 9.00
CA LEU A 54 0.39 -7.47 9.43
C LEU A 54 0.08 -8.85 8.84
N ALA A 55 0.37 -9.05 7.54
CA ALA A 55 0.23 -10.35 6.90
C ALA A 55 1.11 -11.40 7.57
N PHE A 56 2.36 -11.06 7.89
CA PHE A 56 3.25 -11.93 8.65
C PHE A 56 2.69 -12.25 10.04
N SER A 57 2.12 -11.27 10.73
CA SER A 57 1.53 -11.45 12.07
C SER A 57 0.31 -12.37 12.04
N ILE A 58 -0.56 -12.25 11.03
CA ILE A 58 -1.72 -13.12 10.81
C ILE A 58 -1.26 -14.56 10.51
N ALA A 59 -0.26 -14.72 9.64
CA ALA A 59 0.30 -16.02 9.32
C ALA A 59 0.92 -16.69 10.56
N LYS A 60 1.67 -15.94 11.37
CA LYS A 60 2.25 -16.40 12.64
C LYS A 60 1.19 -16.80 13.67
N ALA A 61 0.04 -16.11 13.67
CA ALA A 61 -1.11 -16.45 14.50
C ALA A 61 -1.89 -17.69 13.99
N GLY A 62 -1.48 -18.28 12.86
CA GLY A 62 -2.10 -19.46 12.27
C GLY A 62 -3.38 -19.16 11.50
N TYR A 63 -3.47 -18.01 10.83
CA TYR A 63 -4.59 -17.67 9.93
C TYR A 63 -5.96 -17.58 10.61
N ARG A 64 -5.99 -17.25 11.91
CA ARG A 64 -7.22 -17.17 12.70
C ARG A 64 -8.17 -16.05 12.25
N GLU A 65 -7.62 -14.97 11.72
CA GLU A 65 -8.39 -13.78 11.33
C GLU A 65 -8.63 -13.67 9.81
N CYS A 66 -7.88 -14.42 8.99
CA CYS A 66 -7.94 -14.39 7.53
C CYS A 66 -7.36 -15.69 6.99
N ASP A 67 -8.03 -16.29 6.01
CA ASP A 67 -7.55 -17.51 5.38
C ASP A 67 -6.24 -17.27 4.61
N LYS A 68 -5.46 -18.34 4.46
CA LYS A 68 -4.14 -18.27 3.83
C LYS A 68 -4.20 -17.76 2.39
N ALA A 69 -5.18 -18.19 1.60
CA ALA A 69 -5.23 -17.84 0.19
C ALA A 69 -5.44 -16.33 0.00
N THR A 70 -6.42 -15.77 0.70
CA THR A 70 -6.67 -14.32 0.71
C THR A 70 -5.45 -13.54 1.19
N LEU A 71 -4.80 -14.01 2.26
CA LEU A 71 -3.61 -13.34 2.80
C LEU A 71 -2.43 -13.36 1.83
N ASP A 72 -2.21 -14.48 1.15
CA ASP A 72 -1.16 -14.65 0.14
C ASP A 72 -1.40 -13.74 -1.07
N GLU A 73 -2.66 -13.57 -1.50
CA GLU A 73 -3.03 -12.63 -2.55
C GLU A 73 -2.72 -11.17 -2.16
N ILE A 74 -3.15 -10.75 -0.97
CA ILE A 74 -2.87 -9.40 -0.45
C ILE A 74 -1.35 -9.15 -0.40
N ALA A 75 -0.58 -10.10 0.14
CA ALA A 75 0.87 -9.98 0.22
C ALA A 75 1.52 -9.95 -1.17
N SER A 76 1.00 -10.73 -2.13
CA SER A 76 1.47 -10.74 -3.51
C SER A 76 1.27 -9.39 -4.21
N GLU A 77 0.05 -8.85 -4.16
CA GLU A 77 -0.26 -7.54 -4.76
C GLU A 77 0.54 -6.41 -4.09
N THR A 78 0.68 -6.46 -2.76
CA THR A 78 1.49 -5.50 -2.01
C THR A 78 2.95 -5.48 -2.49
N ARG A 79 3.55 -6.65 -2.72
CA ARG A 79 4.92 -6.75 -3.26
C ARG A 79 5.01 -6.18 -4.68
N LYS A 80 4.02 -6.45 -5.55
CA LYS A 80 3.99 -5.90 -6.92
C LYS A 80 3.96 -4.37 -6.89
N VAL A 81 3.16 -3.77 -6.02
CA VAL A 81 3.11 -2.31 -5.83
C VAL A 81 4.47 -1.78 -5.36
N LEU A 82 5.06 -2.40 -4.35
CA LEU A 82 6.36 -1.98 -3.80
C LEU A 82 7.48 -2.06 -4.86
N TYR A 83 7.54 -3.14 -5.64
CA TYR A 83 8.52 -3.27 -6.72
C TYR A 83 8.31 -2.22 -7.82
N SER A 84 7.06 -1.91 -8.15
CA SER A 84 6.74 -0.86 -9.12
C SER A 84 7.20 0.53 -8.64
N VAL A 85 7.07 0.82 -7.34
CA VAL A 85 7.57 2.05 -6.72
C VAL A 85 9.10 2.10 -6.71
N ASN A 86 9.76 1.01 -6.30
CA ASN A 86 11.23 0.95 -6.27
C ASN A 86 11.85 1.14 -7.66
N ALA A 87 11.22 0.61 -8.71
CA ALA A 87 11.66 0.81 -10.09
C ALA A 87 11.62 2.29 -10.52
N GLN A 88 10.71 3.10 -9.96
CA GLN A 88 10.61 4.54 -10.26
C GLN A 88 11.59 5.39 -9.46
N VAL A 89 11.97 4.97 -8.26
CA VAL A 89 12.99 5.66 -7.45
C VAL A 89 14.40 5.43 -7.99
N GLY A 90 14.63 4.29 -8.65
CA GLY A 90 15.92 3.94 -9.24
C GLY A 90 16.14 4.38 -10.70
N ALA A 91 15.13 4.99 -11.34
CA ALA A 91 15.17 5.50 -12.71
C ALA A 91 15.50 7.00 -12.74
#